data_AF-A0A521MFX3-F1
#
_entry.id   AF-A0A521MFX3-F1
#
_cell.length_a   1.000
_cell.length_b   1.000
_cell.length_c   1.000
_cell.angle_alpha   90.00
_cell.angle_beta   90.00
_cell.angle_gamma   90.00
#
_symmetry.space_group_name_H-M   'P 1'
#
loop_
_entity.id
_entity.type
_entity.pdbx_description
1 polymer ?
#
loop_
_entity_poly.entity_id
_entity_poly.type
_entity_poly.pdbx_seq_one_letter_code
_entity_poly.pdbx_strand_id
1 'polypeptide(L)'
;MTAQAFLSSVDRVYSLSGEAEIIPTSGNQLLDRALTRALATLSRDFEVIPAFAYYDDRNDGAGGNARAIPAVHSGLHRADGTVLDGTVLFGKNLLRHCLARPQYPDAAIVAIAAHEFGHILQFKRGIALRMGGNTTMIELHADFLSGYFAGLRKLRTPDYPAAVFGAVAASLGGGDHGTPHQRGSAVEAGFLAAARDKLALSQAVEQGIRHVRRG
;
A
#
# COMPACT_ATOMS: atom_id res chain seq x y z
N MET A 1 -23.23 31.44 27.08
CA MET A 1 -22.94 30.12 26.49
C MET A 1 -22.02 29.38 27.45
N THR A 2 -22.40 28.20 27.95
CA THR A 2 -21.59 27.45 28.93
C THR A 2 -20.52 26.64 28.21
N ALA A 3 -19.37 26.39 28.84
CA ALA A 3 -18.28 25.58 28.27
C ALA A 3 -18.75 24.18 27.84
N GLN A 4 -19.73 23.63 28.55
CA GLN A 4 -20.32 22.33 28.26
C GLN A 4 -21.19 22.34 26.98
N ALA A 5 -21.90 23.44 26.70
CA ALA A 5 -22.65 23.62 25.46
C ALA A 5 -21.74 23.81 24.24
N PHE A 6 -20.57 24.43 24.43
CA PHE A 6 -19.54 24.57 23.40
C PHE A 6 -18.91 23.21 23.05
N LEU A 7 -18.50 22.42 24.06
CA LEU A 7 -17.91 21.10 23.85
C LEU A 7 -18.87 20.10 23.17
N SER A 8 -20.18 20.18 23.45
CA SER A 8 -21.19 19.38 22.77
C SER A 8 -21.54 19.87 21.35
N SER A 9 -21.07 21.05 20.94
CA SER A 9 -21.28 21.63 19.60
C SER A 9 -20.09 21.44 18.66
N VAL A 10 -18.96 20.94 19.18
CA VAL A 10 -17.79 20.62 18.38
C VAL A 10 -17.97 19.22 17.80
N ASP A 11 -18.61 19.13 16.63
CA ASP A 11 -18.83 17.87 15.90
C ASP A 11 -17.52 17.22 15.40
N ARG A 12 -16.40 17.96 15.42
CA ARG A 12 -15.05 17.49 15.04
C ARG A 12 -13.96 18.19 15.83
N VAL A 13 -13.15 17.40 16.53
CA VAL A 13 -11.83 17.85 16.99
C VAL A 13 -10.87 17.65 15.82
N TYR A 14 -10.39 18.74 15.24
CA TYR A 14 -9.28 18.66 14.29
C TYR A 14 -8.04 18.18 15.05
N SER A 15 -7.36 17.16 14.53
CA SER A 15 -6.09 16.70 15.07
C SER A 15 -5.13 17.88 15.21
N LEU A 16 -4.74 18.22 16.43
CA LEU A 16 -3.79 19.30 16.72
C LEU A 16 -2.37 18.96 16.26
N SER A 17 -2.10 17.69 15.93
CA SER A 17 -0.79 17.23 15.45
C SER A 17 -0.59 17.39 13.95
N GLY A 18 -1.64 17.69 13.17
CA GLY A 18 -1.61 17.65 11.71
C GLY A 18 -1.54 16.24 11.11
N GLU A 19 -1.53 15.19 11.94
CA GLU A 19 -1.63 13.80 11.49
C GLU A 19 -3.08 13.46 11.10
N ALA A 20 -3.24 12.58 10.11
CA ALA A 20 -4.55 12.11 9.71
C ALA A 20 -5.22 11.31 10.83
N GLU A 21 -6.49 11.58 11.11
CA GLU A 21 -7.26 10.79 12.09
C GLU A 21 -7.34 9.33 11.63
N ILE A 22 -6.88 8.41 12.49
CA ILE A 22 -6.87 6.97 12.20
C ILE A 22 -8.22 6.34 12.55
N ILE A 23 -8.69 5.49 11.65
CA ILE A 23 -9.88 4.65 11.82
C ILE A 23 -9.38 3.21 11.92
N PRO A 24 -9.55 2.53 13.08
CA PRO A 24 -8.88 1.24 13.33
C PRO A 24 -9.49 0.06 12.59
N THR A 25 -10.72 0.17 12.06
CA THR A 25 -11.44 -0.95 11.43
C THR A 25 -12.18 -0.51 10.17
N SER A 26 -12.41 -1.43 9.24
CA SER A 26 -13.26 -1.15 8.08
C SER A 26 -14.74 -1.01 8.45
N GLY A 27 -15.13 -1.62 9.57
CA GLY A 27 -16.52 -1.86 9.97
C GLY A 27 -17.04 -3.25 9.58
N ASN A 28 -16.22 -4.08 8.92
CA ASN A 28 -16.55 -5.47 8.58
C ASN A 28 -15.49 -6.42 9.16
N GLN A 29 -15.86 -7.16 10.20
CA GLN A 29 -14.94 -8.05 10.93
C GLN A 29 -14.34 -9.17 10.07
N LEU A 30 -15.08 -9.69 9.08
CA LEU A 30 -14.57 -10.74 8.19
C LEU A 30 -13.48 -10.16 7.27
N LEU A 31 -13.74 -8.98 6.71
CA LEU A 31 -12.76 -8.25 5.91
C LEU A 31 -11.52 -7.89 6.73
N ASP A 32 -11.68 -7.35 7.93
CA ASP A 32 -10.57 -6.97 8.81
C ASP A 32 -9.69 -8.18 9.15
N ARG A 33 -10.29 -9.35 9.43
CA ARG A 33 -9.55 -10.59 9.69
C ARG A 33 -8.82 -11.10 8.45
N ALA A 34 -9.47 -11.08 7.29
CA ALA A 34 -8.87 -11.50 6.03
C ALA A 34 -7.69 -10.59 5.65
N LEU A 35 -7.88 -9.26 5.75
CA LEU A 35 -6.85 -8.27 5.50
C LEU A 35 -5.68 -8.43 6.47
N THR A 36 -5.93 -8.64 7.76
CA THR A 36 -4.85 -8.90 8.74
C THR A 36 -3.93 -10.05 8.31
N ARG A 37 -4.49 -11.14 7.77
CA ARG A 37 -3.70 -12.28 7.26
C ARG A 37 -2.91 -11.92 6.00
N ALA A 38 -3.50 -11.12 5.11
CA ALA A 38 -2.82 -10.61 3.93
C ALA A 38 -1.65 -9.67 4.30
N LEU A 39 -1.88 -8.73 5.22
CA LEU A 39 -0.86 -7.81 5.73
C LEU A 39 0.29 -8.56 6.44
N ALA A 40 -0.02 -9.58 7.26
CA ALA A 40 1.02 -10.42 7.86
C ALA A 40 1.86 -11.17 6.81
N THR A 41 1.24 -11.56 5.69
CA THR A 41 1.95 -12.20 4.58
C THR A 41 2.83 -11.20 3.82
N LEU A 42 2.33 -10.00 3.56
CA LEU A 42 3.13 -8.90 3.00
C LEU A 42 4.32 -8.55 3.89
N SER A 43 4.10 -8.40 5.21
CA SER A 43 5.16 -8.13 6.17
C SER A 43 6.28 -9.16 6.12
N ARG A 44 5.92 -10.45 6.06
CA ARG A 44 6.90 -11.53 5.95
C ARG A 44 7.63 -11.49 4.61
N ASP A 45 6.91 -11.37 3.50
CA ASP A 45 7.48 -11.50 2.16
C ASP A 45 8.33 -10.26 1.79
N PHE A 46 8.07 -9.09 2.37
CA PHE A 46 8.85 -7.86 2.18
C PHE A 46 9.81 -7.54 3.34
N GLU A 47 9.81 -8.33 4.40
CA GLU A 47 10.65 -8.13 5.59
C GLU A 47 10.47 -6.74 6.23
N VAL A 48 9.21 -6.26 6.26
CA VAL A 48 8.79 -4.98 6.86
C VAL A 48 7.63 -5.16 7.82
N ILE A 49 7.55 -4.31 8.84
CA ILE A 49 6.49 -4.32 9.85
C ILE A 49 5.89 -2.90 9.95
N PRO A 50 5.09 -2.46 8.96
CA PRO A 50 4.39 -1.19 9.08
C PRO A 50 3.20 -1.30 10.04
N ALA A 51 2.83 -0.17 10.63
CA ALA A 51 1.47 0.03 11.10
C ALA A 51 0.51 0.08 9.91
N PHE A 52 -0.76 -0.29 10.14
CA PHE A 52 -1.82 -0.15 9.15
C PHE A 52 -3.05 0.45 9.82
N ALA A 53 -3.62 1.47 9.21
CA ALA A 53 -4.88 2.05 9.65
C ALA A 53 -5.69 2.57 8.46
N TYR A 54 -6.99 2.70 8.67
CA TYR A 54 -7.83 3.45 7.73
C TYR A 54 -7.80 4.94 8.05
N TYR A 55 -8.15 5.78 7.07
CA TYR A 55 -8.36 7.20 7.30
C TYR A 55 -9.49 7.74 6.42
N ASP A 56 -9.91 8.97 6.72
CA ASP A 56 -10.90 9.70 5.95
C ASP A 56 -10.27 10.43 4.76
N ASP A 57 -10.39 9.82 3.58
CA ASP A 57 -9.82 10.27 2.30
C ASP A 57 -10.83 11.01 1.41
N ARG A 58 -11.92 11.54 1.98
CA ARG A 58 -12.97 12.23 1.19
C ARG A 58 -12.48 13.46 0.41
N ASN A 59 -11.37 14.05 0.83
CA ASN A 59 -10.78 15.22 0.19
C ASN A 59 -9.67 14.85 -0.81
N ASP A 60 -9.37 13.56 -0.98
CA ASP A 60 -8.30 13.06 -1.85
C ASP A 60 -8.80 12.70 -3.27
N GLY A 61 -9.97 13.22 -3.65
CA GLY A 61 -10.62 12.95 -4.93
C GLY A 61 -11.61 11.80 -4.91
N ALA A 62 -12.36 11.63 -6.00
CA ALA A 62 -13.51 10.71 -6.06
C ALA A 62 -13.12 9.22 -5.94
N GLY A 63 -11.88 8.86 -6.29
CA GLY A 63 -11.36 7.49 -6.18
C GLY A 63 -10.85 7.12 -4.80
N GLY A 64 -10.68 8.10 -3.90
CA GLY A 64 -9.98 7.91 -2.64
C GLY A 64 -8.47 7.73 -2.81
N ASN A 65 -7.76 7.47 -1.72
CA ASN A 65 -6.30 7.34 -1.75
C ASN A 65 -5.75 6.38 -0.67
N ALA A 66 -4.53 5.89 -0.89
CA ALA A 66 -3.72 5.18 0.09
C ALA A 66 -2.32 5.80 0.12
N ARG A 67 -1.64 5.75 1.26
CA ARG A 67 -0.32 6.35 1.43
C ARG A 67 0.54 5.56 2.40
N ALA A 68 1.79 5.36 2.03
CA ALA A 68 2.84 4.97 2.95
C ALA A 68 3.58 6.21 3.47
N ILE A 69 3.79 6.27 4.77
CA ILE A 69 4.62 7.29 5.42
C ILE A 69 5.77 6.61 6.20
N PRO A 70 6.98 7.19 6.20
CA PRO A 70 8.12 6.61 6.92
C PRO A 70 7.98 6.75 8.45
N ALA A 71 7.14 7.67 8.92
CA ALA A 71 6.85 7.85 10.34
C ALA A 71 5.82 6.83 10.83
N VAL A 72 5.98 6.41 12.08
CA VAL A 72 4.96 5.65 12.80
C VAL A 72 3.95 6.64 13.35
N HIS A 73 2.68 6.50 12.95
CA HIS A 73 1.60 7.36 13.46
C HIS A 73 1.51 7.23 14.98
N SER A 74 1.39 8.37 15.69
CA SER A 74 1.42 8.42 17.17
C SER A 74 0.33 7.58 17.86
N GLY A 75 -0.80 7.35 17.19
CA GLY A 75 -1.87 6.46 17.66
C GLY A 75 -1.64 4.96 17.40
N LEU A 76 -0.54 4.57 16.75
CA LEU A 76 -0.28 3.19 16.32
C LEU A 76 1.02 2.66 16.93
N HIS A 77 0.86 1.86 17.98
CA HIS A 77 1.96 1.17 18.65
C HIS A 77 1.63 -0.31 18.84
N ARG A 78 2.68 -1.14 18.88
CA ARG A 78 2.52 -2.54 19.25
C ARG A 78 2.74 -2.70 20.75
N ALA A 79 1.82 -3.41 21.40
CA ALA A 79 1.91 -3.68 22.84
C ALA A 79 3.16 -4.51 23.22
N ASP A 80 3.71 -5.27 22.28
CA ASP A 80 4.91 -6.09 22.46
C ASP A 80 6.23 -5.30 22.33
N GLY A 81 6.17 -3.98 22.09
CA GLY A 81 7.35 -3.13 21.94
C GLY A 81 8.09 -3.28 20.62
N THR A 82 7.54 -4.05 19.66
CA THR A 82 8.13 -4.19 18.32
C THR A 82 8.21 -2.84 17.63
N VAL A 83 9.41 -2.49 17.13
CA VAL A 83 9.65 -1.29 16.34
C VAL A 83 8.99 -1.44 14.97
N LEU A 84 8.24 -0.41 14.57
CA LEU A 84 7.50 -0.37 13.31
C LEU A 84 8.32 0.37 12.24
N ASP A 85 8.24 -0.10 10.99
CA ASP A 85 9.02 0.42 9.86
C ASP A 85 8.37 1.64 9.17
N GLY A 86 7.20 2.08 9.64
CA GLY A 86 6.41 3.18 9.09
C GLY A 86 4.91 2.92 9.23
N THR A 87 4.09 3.65 8.48
CA THR A 87 2.62 3.51 8.50
C THR A 87 2.05 3.45 7.09
N VAL A 88 1.14 2.51 6.87
CA VAL A 88 0.26 2.48 5.70
C VAL A 88 -1.12 3.00 6.12
N LEU A 89 -1.55 4.08 5.48
CA LEU A 89 -2.88 4.67 5.63
C LEU A 89 -3.73 4.31 4.42
N PHE A 90 -4.85 3.64 4.65
CA PHE A 90 -5.75 3.18 3.59
C PHE A 90 -7.07 3.94 3.64
N GLY A 91 -7.40 4.69 2.60
CA GLY A 91 -8.60 5.53 2.58
C GLY A 91 -9.91 4.73 2.58
N LYS A 92 -10.91 5.20 3.32
CA LYS A 92 -12.23 4.53 3.38
C LYS A 92 -13.00 4.62 2.06
N ASN A 93 -12.86 5.69 1.29
CA ASN A 93 -13.47 5.79 -0.03
C ASN A 93 -12.76 4.89 -1.03
N LEU A 94 -11.42 4.83 -0.98
CA LEU A 94 -10.67 3.85 -1.77
C LEU A 94 -11.08 2.42 -1.44
N LEU A 95 -11.24 2.09 -0.16
CA LEU A 95 -11.74 0.78 0.26
C LEU A 95 -13.12 0.48 -0.34
N ARG A 96 -14.06 1.43 -0.25
CA ARG A 96 -15.39 1.28 -0.88
C ARG A 96 -15.29 1.09 -2.38
N HIS A 97 -14.41 1.83 -3.05
CA HIS A 97 -14.16 1.70 -4.48
C HIS A 97 -13.64 0.31 -4.85
N CYS A 98 -12.69 -0.24 -4.09
CA CYS A 98 -12.22 -1.61 -4.28
C CYS A 98 -13.32 -2.65 -4.06
N LEU A 99 -14.12 -2.49 -3.00
CA LEU A 99 -15.23 -3.39 -2.67
C LEU A 99 -16.37 -3.35 -3.70
N ALA A 100 -16.52 -2.23 -4.42
CA ALA A 100 -17.50 -2.10 -5.50
C ALA A 100 -17.07 -2.78 -6.81
N ARG A 101 -15.83 -3.28 -6.90
CA ARG A 101 -15.37 -4.00 -8.09
C ARG A 101 -16.14 -5.32 -8.24
N PRO A 102 -16.61 -5.66 -9.45
CA PRO A 102 -17.40 -6.88 -9.68
C PRO A 102 -16.59 -8.17 -9.52
N GLN A 103 -15.26 -8.11 -9.68
CA GLN A 103 -14.38 -9.26 -9.61
C GLN A 103 -13.18 -8.99 -8.71
N TYR A 104 -12.90 -9.95 -7.83
CA TYR A 104 -11.74 -9.98 -6.93
C TYR A 104 -11.51 -8.68 -6.13
N PRO A 105 -12.53 -8.14 -5.43
CA PRO A 105 -12.40 -6.90 -4.65
C PRO A 105 -11.33 -7.00 -3.56
N ASP A 106 -11.18 -8.17 -2.95
CA ASP A 106 -10.14 -8.49 -1.97
C ASP A 106 -8.73 -8.41 -2.57
N ALA A 107 -8.51 -8.99 -3.76
CA ALA A 107 -7.23 -8.92 -4.44
C ALA A 107 -6.87 -7.48 -4.84
N ALA A 108 -7.86 -6.65 -5.15
CA ALA A 108 -7.61 -5.23 -5.43
C ALA A 108 -7.13 -4.47 -4.19
N ILE A 109 -7.73 -4.72 -3.02
CA ILE A 109 -7.27 -4.14 -1.74
C ILE A 109 -5.84 -4.58 -1.46
N VAL A 110 -5.54 -5.88 -1.63
CA VAL A 110 -4.20 -6.41 -1.40
C VAL A 110 -3.18 -5.86 -2.41
N ALA A 111 -3.57 -5.61 -3.66
CA ALA A 111 -2.68 -5.00 -4.66
C ALA A 111 -2.21 -3.60 -4.27
N ILE A 112 -3.13 -2.78 -3.77
CA ILE A 112 -2.83 -1.44 -3.27
C ILE A 112 -1.98 -1.54 -2.01
N ALA A 113 -2.36 -2.40 -1.05
CA ALA A 113 -1.56 -2.61 0.15
C ALA A 113 -0.14 -3.09 -0.17
N ALA A 114 0.04 -3.95 -1.18
CA ALA A 114 1.34 -4.42 -1.62
C ALA A 114 2.19 -3.30 -2.24
N HIS A 115 1.56 -2.36 -2.97
CA HIS A 115 2.23 -1.16 -3.45
C HIS A 115 2.71 -0.29 -2.28
N GLU A 116 1.85 0.01 -1.31
CA GLU A 116 2.23 0.81 -0.13
C GLU A 116 3.30 0.13 0.73
N PHE A 117 3.24 -1.19 0.89
CA PHE A 117 4.31 -1.94 1.56
C PHE A 117 5.64 -1.87 0.79
N GLY A 118 5.57 -1.74 -0.53
CA GLY A 118 6.73 -1.46 -1.37
C GLY A 118 7.40 -0.14 -1.01
N HIS A 119 6.63 0.91 -0.75
CA HIS A 119 7.14 2.18 -0.25
C HIS A 119 7.74 2.07 1.16
N ILE A 120 7.11 1.33 2.07
CA ILE A 120 7.69 1.06 3.40
C ILE A 120 9.07 0.40 3.28
N LEU A 121 9.20 -0.59 2.38
CA LEU A 121 10.49 -1.23 2.09
C LEU A 121 11.51 -0.23 1.51
N GLN A 122 11.07 0.68 0.63
CA GLN A 122 11.91 1.74 0.09
C GLN A 122 12.41 2.69 1.17
N PHE A 123 11.55 3.10 2.12
CA PHE A 123 11.95 3.93 3.25
C PHE A 123 12.96 3.22 4.13
N LYS A 124 12.65 1.98 4.56
CA LYS A 124 13.50 1.16 5.43
C LYS A 124 14.91 0.97 4.86
N ARG A 125 15.03 0.78 3.54
CA ARG A 125 16.29 0.46 2.85
C ARG A 125 16.93 1.64 2.12
N GLY A 126 16.37 2.86 2.24
CA GLY A 126 16.87 4.05 1.55
C GLY A 126 16.88 3.93 0.02
N ILE A 127 15.95 3.16 -0.57
CA ILE A 127 15.94 2.84 -2.01
C ILE A 127 15.63 4.07 -2.86
N ALA A 128 14.77 4.96 -2.39
CA ALA A 128 14.41 6.19 -3.11
C ALA A 128 15.65 7.04 -3.47
N LEU A 129 16.62 7.14 -2.56
CA LEU A 129 17.88 7.85 -2.79
C LEU A 129 18.72 7.19 -3.89
N ARG A 130 18.67 5.87 -3.99
CA ARG A 130 19.34 5.11 -5.07
C ARG A 130 18.69 5.41 -6.42
N MET A 131 17.42 5.82 -6.46
CA MET A 131 16.72 6.26 -7.67
C MET A 131 16.77 7.77 -7.87
N GLY A 132 17.69 8.47 -7.17
CA GLY A 132 17.88 9.91 -7.30
C GLY A 132 16.72 10.76 -6.78
N GLY A 133 15.80 10.18 -6.00
CA GLY A 133 14.59 10.87 -5.57
C GLY A 133 13.55 11.09 -6.68
N ASN A 134 13.68 10.42 -7.83
CA ASN A 134 12.71 10.54 -8.92
C ASN A 134 11.38 9.90 -8.52
N THR A 135 10.33 10.71 -8.34
CA THR A 135 8.99 10.27 -7.91
C THR A 135 8.45 9.15 -8.80
N THR A 136 8.47 9.33 -10.12
CA THR A 136 7.95 8.31 -11.05
C THR A 136 8.70 6.99 -10.94
N MET A 137 10.03 7.00 -10.80
CA MET A 137 10.79 5.76 -10.59
C MET A 137 10.45 5.10 -9.25
N ILE A 138 10.22 5.89 -8.20
CA ILE A 138 9.82 5.42 -6.88
C ILE A 138 8.47 4.71 -6.94
N GLU A 139 7.49 5.32 -7.61
CA GLU A 139 6.14 4.77 -7.82
C GLU A 139 6.16 3.49 -8.67
N LEU A 140 6.85 3.52 -9.82
CA LEU A 140 6.99 2.34 -10.68
C LEU A 140 7.75 1.20 -9.98
N HIS A 141 8.69 1.51 -9.09
CA HIS A 141 9.38 0.49 -8.32
C HIS A 141 8.45 -0.12 -7.25
N ALA A 142 7.54 0.66 -6.66
CA ALA A 142 6.52 0.13 -5.75
C ALA A 142 5.53 -0.78 -6.51
N ASP A 143 5.16 -0.42 -7.74
CA ASP A 143 4.39 -1.31 -8.64
C ASP A 143 5.13 -2.61 -8.96
N PHE A 144 6.44 -2.53 -9.24
CA PHE A 144 7.27 -3.72 -9.43
C PHE A 144 7.24 -4.63 -8.20
N LEU A 145 7.40 -4.07 -6.98
CA LEU A 145 7.32 -4.86 -5.75
C LEU A 145 5.93 -5.46 -5.54
N SER A 146 4.86 -4.72 -5.84
CA SER A 146 3.49 -5.22 -5.81
C SER A 146 3.31 -6.43 -6.74
N GLY A 147 3.85 -6.35 -7.96
CA GLY A 147 3.91 -7.47 -8.89
C GLY A 147 4.72 -8.66 -8.38
N TYR A 148 5.89 -8.41 -7.79
CA TYR A 148 6.72 -9.45 -7.15
C TYR A 148 5.95 -10.22 -6.09
N PHE A 149 5.21 -9.52 -5.22
CA PHE A 149 4.31 -10.16 -4.27
C PHE A 149 3.25 -11.03 -4.97
N ALA A 150 2.58 -10.51 -6.00
CA ALA A 150 1.58 -11.28 -6.74
C ALA A 150 2.16 -12.57 -7.35
N GLY A 151 3.41 -12.54 -7.82
CA GLY A 151 4.12 -13.71 -8.32
C GLY A 151 4.40 -14.74 -7.23
N LEU A 152 4.85 -14.30 -6.04
CA LEU A 152 5.01 -15.19 -4.88
C LEU A 152 3.68 -15.84 -4.47
N ARG A 153 2.60 -15.07 -4.49
CA ARG A 153 1.25 -15.59 -4.20
C ARG A 153 0.82 -16.62 -5.23
N LYS A 154 1.05 -16.37 -6.52
CA LYS A 154 0.71 -17.31 -7.61
C LYS A 154 1.45 -18.64 -7.48
N LEU A 155 2.71 -18.62 -7.06
CA LEU A 155 3.50 -19.83 -6.81
C LEU A 155 2.93 -20.67 -5.65
N ARG A 156 2.45 -20.01 -4.58
CA ARG A 156 1.88 -20.68 -3.40
C ARG A 156 0.40 -21.08 -3.58
N THR A 157 -0.31 -20.38 -4.45
CA THR A 157 -1.75 -20.48 -4.66
C THR A 157 -2.02 -20.30 -6.17
N PRO A 158 -2.03 -21.40 -6.96
CA PRO A 158 -2.09 -21.34 -8.41
C PRO A 158 -3.31 -20.61 -9.00
N ASP A 159 -4.41 -20.55 -8.27
CA ASP A 159 -5.65 -19.84 -8.60
C ASP A 159 -5.65 -18.37 -8.15
N TYR A 160 -4.57 -17.87 -7.52
CA TYR A 160 -4.48 -16.47 -7.10
C TYR A 160 -4.67 -15.52 -8.29
N PRO A 161 -5.53 -14.48 -8.17
CA PRO A 161 -5.88 -13.58 -9.27
C PRO A 161 -4.81 -12.50 -9.50
N ALA A 162 -3.57 -12.91 -9.76
CA ALA A 162 -2.42 -12.02 -9.90
C ALA A 162 -2.60 -10.92 -10.97
N ALA A 163 -3.35 -11.18 -12.04
CA ALA A 163 -3.63 -10.20 -13.09
C ALA A 163 -4.36 -8.94 -12.58
N VAL A 164 -5.09 -9.05 -11.45
CA VAL A 164 -5.77 -7.91 -10.81
C VAL A 164 -4.77 -6.83 -10.41
N PHE A 165 -3.54 -7.20 -10.04
CA PHE A 165 -2.51 -6.24 -9.62
C PHE A 165 -2.14 -5.29 -10.77
N GLY A 166 -1.94 -5.84 -11.96
CA GLY A 166 -1.64 -5.05 -13.16
C GLY A 166 -2.81 -4.14 -13.55
N ALA A 167 -4.04 -4.66 -13.48
CA ALA A 167 -5.24 -3.88 -13.77
C ALA A 167 -5.46 -2.72 -12.77
N VAL A 168 -5.20 -2.96 -11.48
CA VAL A 168 -5.28 -1.93 -10.44
C VAL A 168 -4.21 -0.86 -10.66
N ALA A 169 -2.95 -1.25 -10.85
CA ALA A 169 -1.86 -0.30 -11.08
C ALA A 169 -2.11 0.55 -12.33
N ALA A 170 -2.54 -0.06 -13.44
CA ALA A 170 -2.89 0.66 -14.66
C ALA A 170 -4.05 1.65 -14.46
N SER A 171 -5.08 1.28 -13.69
CA SER A 171 -6.23 2.17 -13.41
C SER A 171 -5.88 3.38 -12.54
N LEU A 172 -4.77 3.31 -11.81
CA LEU A 172 -4.23 4.39 -10.98
C LEU A 172 -3.11 5.16 -11.69
N GLY A 173 -2.87 4.92 -12.98
CA GLY A 173 -1.84 5.63 -13.76
C GLY A 173 -2.23 7.07 -14.10
N GLY A 174 -1.22 7.94 -14.26
CA GLY A 174 -1.36 9.37 -14.53
C GLY A 174 -0.49 10.24 -13.62
N GLY A 175 -0.18 11.46 -14.07
CA GLY A 175 0.66 12.40 -13.32
C GLY A 175 2.04 11.83 -13.00
N ASP A 176 2.50 12.02 -11.76
CA ASP A 176 3.83 11.60 -11.30
C ASP A 176 3.94 10.09 -11.04
N HIS A 177 2.83 9.33 -11.06
CA HIS A 177 2.83 7.87 -10.89
C HIS A 177 3.29 7.09 -12.14
N GLY A 178 3.46 7.78 -13.27
CA GLY A 178 3.71 7.16 -14.57
C GLY A 178 2.44 6.79 -15.32
N THR A 179 2.58 6.46 -16.60
CA THR A 179 1.45 6.09 -17.47
C THR A 179 0.85 4.74 -17.08
N PRO A 180 -0.44 4.48 -17.37
CA PRO A 180 -1.06 3.17 -17.14
C PRO A 180 -0.24 1.99 -17.70
N HIS A 181 0.38 2.18 -18.87
CA HIS A 181 1.24 1.17 -19.49
C HIS A 181 2.52 0.94 -18.69
N GLN A 182 3.22 2.00 -18.26
CA GLN A 182 4.42 1.88 -17.43
C GLN A 182 4.13 1.16 -16.11
N ARG A 183 3.03 1.54 -15.44
CA ARG A 183 2.59 0.91 -14.19
C ARG A 183 2.29 -0.58 -14.36
N GLY A 184 1.51 -0.93 -15.39
CA GLY A 184 1.21 -2.33 -15.71
C GLY A 184 2.47 -3.15 -16.05
N SER A 185 3.38 -2.58 -16.85
CA SER A 185 4.66 -3.19 -17.21
C SER A 185 5.56 -3.44 -16.00
N ALA A 186 5.61 -2.50 -15.06
CA ALA A 186 6.36 -2.65 -13.82
C ALA A 186 5.82 -3.81 -12.97
N VAL A 187 4.49 -3.90 -12.80
CA VAL A 187 3.84 -5.03 -12.11
C VAL A 187 4.16 -6.35 -12.80
N GLU A 188 4.05 -6.41 -14.13
CA GLU A 188 4.36 -7.64 -14.89
C GLU A 188 5.82 -8.06 -14.69
N ALA A 189 6.77 -7.13 -14.78
CA ALA A 189 8.18 -7.39 -14.58
C ALA A 189 8.48 -7.92 -13.17
N GLY A 190 7.82 -7.36 -12.15
CA GLY A 190 7.88 -7.84 -10.78
C GLY A 190 7.31 -9.25 -10.63
N PHE A 191 6.15 -9.50 -11.22
CA PHE A 191 5.51 -10.82 -11.22
C PHE A 191 6.42 -11.88 -11.80
N LEU A 192 7.04 -11.62 -12.96
CA LEU A 192 7.97 -12.55 -13.60
C LEU A 192 9.23 -12.77 -12.77
N ALA A 193 9.75 -11.72 -12.11
CA ALA A 193 10.91 -11.85 -11.21
C ALA A 193 10.67 -12.86 -10.08
N ALA A 194 9.45 -12.91 -9.53
CA ALA A 194 9.07 -13.93 -8.55
C ALA A 194 8.70 -15.27 -9.20
N ALA A 195 7.73 -15.27 -10.10
CA ALA A 195 7.07 -16.50 -10.57
C ALA A 195 7.92 -17.31 -11.55
N ARG A 196 8.67 -16.64 -12.42
CA ARG A 196 9.54 -17.27 -13.42
C ARG A 196 10.97 -17.39 -12.90
N ASP A 197 11.53 -16.28 -12.45
CA ASP A 197 12.96 -16.19 -12.13
C ASP A 197 13.27 -16.61 -10.68
N LYS A 198 12.24 -16.75 -9.84
CA LYS A 198 12.33 -17.20 -8.44
C LYS A 198 13.33 -16.39 -7.61
N LEU A 199 13.41 -15.09 -7.88
CA LEU A 199 14.33 -14.20 -7.19
C LEU A 199 13.97 -14.07 -5.72
N ALA A 200 14.99 -14.05 -4.86
CA ALA A 200 14.84 -13.61 -3.48
C ALA A 200 14.53 -12.10 -3.43
N LEU A 201 13.95 -11.62 -2.33
CA LEU A 201 13.51 -10.22 -2.19
C LEU A 201 14.64 -9.22 -2.50
N SER A 202 15.86 -9.46 -2.00
CA SER A 202 17.01 -8.59 -2.25
C SER A 202 17.35 -8.50 -3.74
N GLN A 203 17.31 -9.62 -4.47
CA GLN A 203 17.54 -9.67 -5.91
C GLN A 203 16.41 -8.98 -6.69
N ALA A 204 15.16 -9.16 -6.24
CA ALA A 204 14.00 -8.51 -6.83
C ALA A 204 14.06 -6.98 -6.69
N VAL A 205 14.49 -6.46 -5.52
CA VAL A 205 14.75 -5.02 -5.33
C VAL A 205 15.79 -4.51 -6.34
N GLU A 206 16.92 -5.19 -6.48
CA GLU A 206 17.95 -4.78 -7.44
C GLU A 206 17.48 -4.87 -8.90
N GLN A 207 16.64 -5.84 -9.23
CA GLN A 207 16.02 -5.94 -10.55
C GLN A 207 15.00 -4.81 -10.78
N GLY A 208 14.17 -4.49 -9.80
CA GLY A 208 13.20 -3.40 -9.87
C GLY A 208 13.87 -2.05 -10.13
N ILE A 209 14.95 -1.74 -9.40
CA ILE A 209 15.73 -0.49 -9.62
C ILE A 209 16.28 -0.44 -11.04
N ARG A 210 16.82 -1.55 -11.55
CA ARG A 210 17.33 -1.60 -12.94
C ARG A 210 16.22 -1.48 -13.97
N HIS A 211 15.03 -2.03 -13.69
CA HIS A 211 13.88 -1.96 -14.58
C HIS A 211 13.42 -0.51 -14.75
N VAL A 212 13.16 0.20 -13.64
CA VAL A 212 12.62 1.58 -13.69
C VAL A 212 13.61 2.63 -14.19
N ARG A 213 14.91 2.33 -14.20
CA ARG A 213 15.95 3.20 -14.80
C ARG A 213 16.07 3.08 -16.33
N ARG A 214 15.51 2.02 -16.92
CA ARG A 214 15.62 1.72 -18.36
C ARG A 214 14.38 2.12 -19.15
N GLY A 215 13.24 2.27 -18.48
CA GLY A 215 11.99 2.77 -19.07
C GLY A 215 11.95 4.28 -19.06
#